data_AF-A0A2V8U3V0-F1
#
_entry.id   AF-A0A2V8U3V0-F1
#
_cell.length_a   1.000
_cell.length_b   1.000
_cell.length_c   1.000
_cell.angle_alpha   90.00
_cell.angle_beta   90.00
_cell.angle_gamma   90.00
#
_symmetry.space_group_name_H-M   'P 1'
#
loop_
_entity.id
_entity.type
_entity.pdbx_description
1 polymer ?
#
loop_
_entity_poly.entity_id
_entity_poly.type
_entity_poly.pdbx_seq_one_letter_code
_entity_poly.pdbx_strand_id
1 'polypeptide(L)'
;MRLWSAGLVLVAVLGTWGILRAQRPFREYPGAEYENFPLPPDWSEKTEWTRARLRCPGISRGWRGGDLNWTIDYPRSDRHLLQGVRRL
;
A
#
# COMPACT_ATOMS: atom_id res chain seq x y z
N MET A 1 -29.73 28.43 -11.32
CA MET A 1 -29.98 27.59 -10.11
C MET A 1 -29.82 26.09 -10.39
N ARG A 2 -30.50 25.50 -11.40
CA ARG A 2 -30.44 24.04 -11.68
C ARG A 2 -29.04 23.46 -12.01
N LEU A 3 -28.18 24.22 -12.69
CA LEU A 3 -26.83 23.76 -13.06
C LEU A 3 -25.88 23.65 -11.85
N TRP A 4 -26.05 24.51 -10.86
CA TRP A 4 -25.28 24.47 -9.62
C TRP A 4 -25.67 23.28 -8.75
N SER A 5 -26.97 22.98 -8.68
CA SER A 5 -27.47 21.78 -8.00
C SER A 5 -26.94 20.49 -8.63
N ALA A 6 -26.91 20.41 -9.97
CA ALA A 6 -26.34 19.27 -10.68
C ALA A 6 -24.83 19.10 -10.42
N GLY A 7 -24.08 20.20 -10.38
CA GLY A 7 -22.65 20.18 -10.05
C GLY A 7 -22.37 19.67 -8.63
N LEU A 8 -23.14 20.13 -7.64
CA LEU A 8 -23.01 19.67 -6.25
C LEU A 8 -23.31 18.18 -6.09
N VAL A 9 -24.35 17.68 -6.78
CA VAL A 9 -24.68 16.25 -6.78
C VAL A 9 -23.54 15.43 -7.40
N LEU A 10 -22.95 15.89 -8.51
CA LEU A 10 -21.83 15.20 -9.14
C LEU A 10 -20.61 15.11 -8.20
N VAL A 11 -20.27 16.21 -7.54
CA VAL A 11 -19.16 16.25 -6.56
C VAL A 11 -19.44 15.30 -5.39
N ALA A 12 -20.67 15.29 -4.87
CA ALA A 12 -21.05 14.39 -3.79
C ALA A 12 -20.91 12.91 -4.22
N VAL A 13 -21.43 12.56 -5.40
CA VAL A 13 -21.34 11.18 -5.93
C VAL A 13 -19.89 10.75 -6.13
N LEU A 14 -19.06 11.58 -6.76
CA LEU A 14 -17.64 11.28 -6.97
C LEU A 14 -16.87 11.21 -5.64
N GLY A 15 -17.19 12.08 -4.68
CA GLY A 15 -16.61 12.07 -3.35
C GLY A 15 -16.95 10.79 -2.59
N THR A 16 -18.23 10.41 -2.54
CA THR A 16 -18.67 9.17 -1.91
C THR A 16 -18.04 7.94 -2.57
N TRP A 17 -17.99 7.91 -3.91
CA TRP A 17 -17.33 6.84 -4.66
C TRP A 17 -15.84 6.72 -4.33
N GLY A 18 -15.15 7.87 -4.22
CA GLY A 18 -13.74 7.95 -3.83
C GLY A 18 -13.49 7.39 -2.42
N ILE A 19 -14.31 7.78 -1.44
CA ILE A 19 -14.20 7.31 -0.05
C ILE A 19 -14.38 5.80 0.03
N LEU A 20 -15.39 5.25 -0.66
CA LEU A 20 -15.64 3.81 -0.68
C LEU A 20 -14.45 3.04 -1.30
N ARG A 21 -13.81 3.59 -2.34
CA ARG A 21 -12.62 2.99 -2.95
C ARG A 21 -11.32 3.14 -2.15
N ALA A 22 -11.27 4.12 -1.25
CA ALA A 22 -10.13 4.32 -0.37
C ALA A 22 -10.07 3.28 0.76
N GLN A 23 -11.19 2.67 1.11
CA GLN A 23 -11.24 1.57 2.07
C GLN A 23 -10.77 0.25 1.43
N ARG A 24 -9.46 0.08 1.32
CA ARG A 24 -8.86 -1.17 0.82
C ARG A 24 -8.51 -2.10 1.98
N PRO A 25 -8.85 -3.39 1.89
CA PRO A 25 -8.34 -4.38 2.83
C PRO A 25 -6.82 -4.46 2.73
N PHE A 26 -6.18 -5.05 3.75
CA PHE A 26 -4.75 -5.34 3.68
C PHE A 26 -4.46 -6.19 2.44
N ARG A 27 -3.42 -5.80 1.69
CA ARG A 27 -2.98 -6.51 0.49
C ARG A 27 -1.54 -6.94 0.68
N GLU A 28 -1.33 -8.25 0.73
CA GLU A 28 -0.01 -8.85 0.58
C GLU A 28 0.32 -8.96 -0.92
N TYR A 29 1.57 -8.67 -1.28
CA TYR A 29 2.07 -8.86 -2.64
C TYR A 29 2.81 -10.20 -2.74
N PRO A 30 2.76 -10.90 -3.89
CA PRO A 30 3.48 -12.16 -4.07
C PRO A 30 4.96 -11.99 -3.75
N GLY A 31 5.48 -12.86 -2.89
CA GLY A 31 6.85 -12.78 -2.42
C GLY A 31 7.81 -13.32 -3.47
N ALA A 32 8.98 -12.68 -3.61
CA ALA A 32 10.04 -13.24 -4.45
C ALA A 32 10.75 -14.41 -3.76
N GLU A 33 10.86 -14.33 -2.42
CA GLU A 33 11.68 -15.24 -1.62
C GLU A 33 10.84 -15.97 -0.56
N TYR A 34 9.87 -15.28 0.03
CA TYR A 34 9.08 -15.77 1.15
C TYR A 34 7.64 -15.28 1.07
N GLU A 35 6.71 -16.09 1.54
CA GLU A 35 5.27 -15.81 1.54
C GLU A 35 4.61 -16.28 2.86
N ASN A 36 3.32 -15.98 3.04
CA ASN A 36 2.49 -16.44 4.16
C ASN A 36 2.96 -15.95 5.54
N PHE A 37 3.27 -14.65 5.65
CA PHE A 37 3.63 -14.08 6.94
C PHE A 37 2.39 -13.69 7.75
N PRO A 38 2.41 -13.84 9.10
CA PRO A 38 1.30 -13.37 9.92
C PRO A 38 1.18 -11.85 9.78
N LEU A 39 -0.04 -11.34 9.71
CA LEU A 39 -0.29 -9.90 9.76
C LEU A 39 0.18 -9.35 11.13
N PRO A 40 0.88 -8.21 11.16
CA PRO A 40 1.14 -7.52 12.42
C PRO A 40 -0.18 -7.21 13.14
N PRO A 41 -0.27 -7.34 14.47
CA PRO A 41 -1.54 -7.16 15.21
C PRO A 41 -2.13 -5.75 15.04
N ASP A 42 -1.29 -4.78 14.73
CA ASP A 42 -1.56 -3.35 14.62
C ASP A 42 -1.50 -2.85 13.17
N TRP A 43 -1.62 -3.76 12.18
CA TRP A 43 -1.51 -3.40 10.76
C TRP A 43 -2.51 -2.31 10.31
N SER A 44 -3.64 -2.17 11.01
CA SER A 44 -4.71 -1.20 10.72
C SER A 44 -4.63 0.09 11.55
N GLU A 45 -3.66 0.21 12.46
CA GLU A 45 -3.50 1.40 13.27
C GLU A 45 -2.89 2.55 12.48
N LYS A 46 -3.34 3.79 12.75
CA LYS A 46 -2.73 4.98 12.15
C LYS A 46 -1.48 5.35 12.95
N THR A 47 -0.33 5.36 12.29
CA THR A 47 0.97 5.66 12.90
C THR A 47 1.57 6.94 12.34
N GLU A 48 2.43 7.60 13.12
CA GLU A 48 3.16 8.80 12.69
C GLU A 48 4.17 8.50 11.59
N TRP A 49 4.71 7.28 11.58
CA TRP A 49 5.67 6.80 10.60
C TRP A 49 5.12 5.62 9.80
N THR A 50 5.37 5.65 8.50
CA THR A 50 5.14 4.52 7.60
C THR A 50 6.35 4.32 6.68
N ARG A 51 6.51 3.12 6.15
CA ARG A 51 7.57 2.79 5.20
C ARG A 51 7.00 2.62 3.81
N ALA A 52 7.67 3.21 2.82
CA ALA A 52 7.48 2.89 1.42
C ALA A 52 8.77 2.26 0.85
N ARG A 53 8.62 1.50 -0.23
CA ARG A 53 9.74 0.95 -1.00
C ARG A 53 9.75 1.54 -2.40
N LEU A 54 10.95 1.86 -2.89
CA LEU A 54 11.16 2.16 -4.29
C LEU A 54 11.34 0.85 -5.06
N ARG A 55 10.70 0.72 -6.22
CA ARG A 55 10.95 -0.41 -7.13
C ARG A 55 12.33 -0.28 -7.76
N CYS A 56 13.19 -1.26 -7.51
CA CYS A 56 14.43 -1.39 -8.25
C CYS A 56 14.23 -2.36 -9.43
N PRO A 57 14.61 -2.01 -10.67
CA PRO A 57 14.55 -2.94 -11.79
C PRO A 57 15.57 -4.06 -11.60
N GLY A 58 15.16 -5.31 -11.84
CA GLY A 58 16.05 -6.45 -11.80
C GLY A 58 17.02 -6.44 -12.99
N ILE A 59 18.30 -6.77 -12.73
CA ILE A 59 19.40 -6.72 -13.72
C ILE A 59 19.06 -7.49 -15.00
N SER A 60 18.41 -8.65 -14.89
CA SER A 60 18.11 -9.55 -16.03
C SER A 60 16.71 -9.38 -16.63
N ARG A 61 15.77 -8.75 -15.93
CA ARG A 61 14.36 -8.69 -16.34
C ARG A 61 13.84 -7.26 -16.57
N GLY A 62 14.63 -6.24 -16.26
CA GLY A 62 14.26 -4.84 -16.38
C GLY A 62 12.95 -4.50 -15.65
N TRP A 63 12.26 -3.48 -16.14
CA TRP A 63 10.96 -3.03 -15.61
C TRP A 63 9.79 -3.96 -15.94
N ARG A 64 9.96 -4.87 -16.91
CA ARG A 64 8.91 -5.78 -17.40
C ARG A 64 8.89 -7.13 -16.66
N GLY A 65 9.86 -7.40 -15.81
CA GLY A 65 10.10 -8.70 -15.15
C GLY A 65 9.08 -9.20 -14.12
N GLY A 66 7.89 -8.61 -14.07
CA GLY A 66 6.89 -8.90 -13.04
C GLY A 66 7.13 -8.18 -11.72
N ASP A 67 6.22 -8.44 -10.78
CA ASP A 67 6.13 -7.75 -9.48
C ASP A 67 7.21 -8.16 -8.48
N LEU A 68 7.95 -9.23 -8.73
CA LEU A 68 8.86 -9.84 -7.74
C LEU A 68 10.03 -8.93 -7.34
N ASN A 69 10.42 -7.95 -8.16
CA ASN A 69 11.45 -6.98 -7.76
C ASN A 69 10.96 -6.00 -6.68
N TRP A 70 9.65 -5.85 -6.48
CA TRP A 70 9.08 -5.05 -5.39
C TRP A 70 9.21 -5.73 -4.02
N THR A 71 9.29 -7.05 -4.02
CA THR A 71 9.17 -7.90 -2.83
C THR A 71 10.46 -8.64 -2.49
N ILE A 72 11.60 -8.17 -3.00
CA ILE A 72 12.92 -8.64 -2.55
C ILE A 72 13.09 -8.20 -1.08
N ASP A 73 13.46 -9.11 -0.20
CA ASP A 73 13.52 -8.96 1.26
C ASP A 73 12.19 -8.56 1.95
N TYR A 74 11.08 -8.54 1.21
CA TYR A 74 9.75 -8.29 1.75
C TYR A 74 9.20 -9.57 2.41
N PRO A 75 8.42 -9.47 3.49
CA PRO A 75 8.23 -8.34 4.41
C PRO A 75 9.23 -8.35 5.59
N ARG A 76 10.13 -9.34 5.67
CA ARG A 76 11.00 -9.56 6.84
C ARG A 76 11.90 -8.36 7.15
N SER A 77 12.57 -7.81 6.13
CA SER A 77 13.43 -6.63 6.31
C SER A 77 12.61 -5.40 6.73
N ASP A 78 11.39 -5.25 6.22
CA ASP A 78 10.48 -4.16 6.62
C ASP A 78 10.14 -4.22 8.09
N ARG A 79 9.76 -5.40 8.57
CA ARG A 79 9.35 -5.59 9.95
C ARG A 79 10.50 -5.35 10.90
N HIS A 80 11.70 -5.85 10.62
CA HIS A 80 12.85 -5.61 11.48
C HIS A 80 13.24 -4.13 11.54
N LEU A 81 13.23 -3.44 10.40
CA LEU A 81 13.48 -2.00 10.38
C LEU A 81 12.44 -1.24 11.21
N LEU A 82 11.15 -1.48 10.97
CA LEU A 82 10.07 -0.81 11.69
C LEU A 82 10.04 -1.15 13.19
N GLN A 83 10.38 -2.38 13.57
CA GLN A 83 10.58 -2.76 14.96
C GLN A 83 11.73 -1.99 15.62
N GLY A 84 12.80 -1.71 14.88
CA GLY A 84 13.89 -0.84 15.33
C GLY A 84 13.43 0.61 15.52
N VAL A 85 12.74 1.17 14.51
CA VAL A 85 12.22 2.56 14.56
C VAL A 85 11.27 2.77 15.74
N ARG A 86 10.43 1.78 16.07
CA ARG A 86 9.52 1.84 17.23
C ARG A 86 10.20 1.94 18.59
N ARG A 87 11.50 1.65 18.66
CA ARG A 87 12.29 1.69 19.91
C ARG A 87 13.02 3.03 20.08
N LEU A 88 12.98 3.90 19.09
CA LEU A 88 13.55 5.25 19.12
C LEU A 88 12.52 6.24 19.63
#